data_AF-A0A524A204-F1
#
_entry.id   AF-A0A524A204-F1
#
_cell.length_a   1.000
_cell.length_b   1.000
_cell.length_c   1.000
_cell.angle_alpha   90.00
_cell.angle_beta   90.00
_cell.angle_gamma   90.00
#
_symmetry.space_group_name_H-M   'P 1'
#
loop_
_entity.id
_entity.type
_entity.pdbx_description
1 polymer ?
#
loop_
_entity_poly.entity_id
_entity_poly.type
_entity_poly.pdbx_seq_one_letter_code
_entity_poly.pdbx_strand_id
1 'polypeptide(L)'
;MEATLEQIPRTGKVDLTIQVSATINYSAEAARRLAGRFVANEIGYLLRCGDPKLVVSERLYWRVPIILALPTTGPIGTVGTIDVDVETGQLSIAPEQIAEITRHAESLAAAHSTAERPAP
;
A
#
# COMPACT_ATOMS: atom_id res chain seq x y z
N MET A 1 2.41 7.79 16.65
CA MET A 1 2.57 9.14 17.22
C MET A 1 1.30 9.37 18.02
N GLU A 2 1.39 9.42 19.34
CA GLU A 2 0.23 9.61 20.22
C GLU A 2 0.20 11.08 20.64
N ALA A 3 -0.87 11.78 20.29
CA ALA A 3 -1.11 13.15 20.73
C ALA A 3 -2.25 13.13 21.75
N THR A 4 -1.91 13.21 23.03
CA THR A 4 -2.88 13.26 24.11
C THR A 4 -3.36 14.68 24.27
N LEU A 5 -4.62 14.93 23.90
CA LEU A 5 -5.29 16.20 24.15
C LEU A 5 -5.74 16.22 25.61
N GLU A 6 -5.03 16.96 26.45
CA GLU A 6 -5.29 17.06 27.90
C GLU A 6 -6.71 17.58 28.22
N GLN A 7 -7.35 18.26 27.27
CA GLN A 7 -8.76 18.64 27.36
C GLN A 7 -9.47 18.37 26.03
N ILE A 8 -10.30 17.33 26.00
CA ILE A 8 -11.24 17.07 24.90
C ILE A 8 -12.40 18.06 25.07
N PRO A 9 -12.62 18.99 24.12
CA PRO A 9 -13.74 19.92 24.21
C PRO A 9 -15.06 19.14 24.18
N ARG A 10 -15.92 19.31 25.18
CA ARG A 10 -17.19 18.55 25.29
C ARG A 10 -18.18 18.89 24.18
N THR A 11 -18.09 20.10 23.62
CA THR A 11 -18.81 20.61 22.44
C THR A 11 -18.11 21.88 21.95
N GLY A 12 -17.91 22.04 20.63
CA GLY A 12 -17.29 23.22 20.04
C GLY A 12 -16.49 22.90 18.77
N LYS A 13 -15.93 23.93 18.13
CA LYS A 13 -15.04 23.76 16.98
C LYS A 13 -13.62 23.47 17.48
N VAL A 14 -13.00 22.43 16.93
CA VAL A 14 -11.58 22.10 17.18
C VAL A 14 -10.81 22.41 15.91
N ASP A 15 -9.89 23.36 16.00
CA ASP A 15 -8.90 23.63 14.95
C ASP A 15 -7.57 23.01 15.40
N LEU A 16 -7.12 21.96 14.71
CA LEU A 16 -5.88 21.23 15.01
C LEU A 16 -4.89 21.38 13.85
N THR A 17 -3.72 21.94 14.14
CA THR A 17 -2.62 22.05 13.17
C THR A 17 -1.52 21.06 13.55
N ILE A 18 -1.27 20.07 12.68
CA ILE A 18 -0.20 19.10 12.87
C ILE A 18 0.96 19.48 11.95
N GLN A 19 2.09 19.88 12.53
CA GLN A 19 3.33 20.12 11.79
C GLN A 19 4.27 18.96 12.02
N VAL A 20 4.67 18.30 10.93
CA VAL A 20 5.62 17.18 10.95
C VAL A 20 6.84 17.58 10.14
N SER A 21 7.99 17.62 10.81
CA SER A 21 9.29 17.87 10.18
C SER A 21 10.05 16.55 10.14
N ALA A 22 10.27 16.02 8.94
CA ALA A 22 11.04 14.81 8.71
C ALA A 22 11.84 14.96 7.41
N THR A 23 12.95 14.22 7.31
CA THR A 23 13.77 14.22 6.11
C THR A 23 13.24 13.17 5.14
N ILE A 24 12.96 13.54 3.90
CA ILE A 24 12.56 12.58 2.86
C ILE A 24 13.77 12.30 1.99
N ASN A 25 14.42 11.16 2.22
CA ASN A 25 15.56 10.71 1.41
C ASN A 25 15.10 9.90 0.19
N TYR A 26 14.00 9.16 0.34
CA TYR A 26 13.41 8.35 -0.72
C TYR A 26 12.14 9.03 -1.22
N SER A 27 12.10 9.36 -2.51
CA SER A 27 10.89 9.89 -3.14
C SER A 27 9.81 8.81 -3.28
N ALA A 28 8.57 9.24 -3.52
CA ALA A 28 7.47 8.33 -3.85
C ALA A 28 7.85 7.39 -5.02
N GLU A 29 8.45 7.93 -6.08
CA GLU A 29 8.87 7.11 -7.23
C GLU A 29 9.96 6.10 -6.87
N ALA A 30 10.92 6.47 -6.01
CA ALA A 30 11.93 5.55 -5.52
C ALA A 30 11.31 4.42 -4.71
N ALA A 31 10.37 4.75 -3.81
CA ALA A 31 9.62 3.76 -3.03
C ALA A 31 8.80 2.81 -3.93
N ARG A 32 8.13 3.35 -4.97
CA ARG A 32 7.39 2.55 -5.96
C ARG A 32 8.31 1.57 -6.69
N ARG A 33 9.51 2.01 -7.09
CA ARG A 33 10.50 1.14 -7.77
C ARG A 33 11.01 0.04 -6.85
N LEU A 34 11.30 0.36 -5.58
CA LEU A 34 11.75 -0.62 -4.58
C LEU A 34 10.68 -1.69 -4.33
N ALA A 35 9.44 -1.27 -4.05
CA ALA A 35 8.32 -2.17 -3.87
C ALA A 35 8.06 -3.00 -5.15
N GLY A 36 8.12 -2.39 -6.33
CA GLY A 36 7.91 -3.07 -7.60
C GLY A 36 8.93 -4.17 -7.86
N ARG A 37 10.22 -3.92 -7.57
CA ARG A 37 11.27 -4.93 -7.69
C ARG A 37 11.05 -6.09 -6.71
N PHE A 38 10.68 -5.80 -5.46
CA PHE A 38 10.39 -6.82 -4.47
C PHE A 38 9.20 -7.70 -4.90
N VAL A 39 8.09 -7.07 -5.26
CA VAL A 39 6.85 -7.77 -5.65
C VAL A 39 7.07 -8.66 -6.87
N ALA A 40 7.80 -8.17 -7.88
CA ALA A 40 8.08 -8.94 -9.08
C ALA A 40 8.96 -10.18 -8.80
N ASN A 41 9.88 -10.08 -7.84
CA ASN A 41 10.81 -11.16 -7.51
C ASN A 41 10.21 -12.18 -6.52
N GLU A 42 9.49 -11.71 -5.51
CA GLU A 42 9.08 -12.53 -4.36
C GLU A 42 7.61 -12.97 -4.41
N ILE A 43 6.75 -12.28 -5.16
CA ILE A 43 5.29 -12.53 -5.13
C ILE A 43 4.77 -12.96 -6.50
N GLY A 44 4.95 -12.13 -7.54
CA GLY A 44 4.46 -12.49 -8.87
C GLY A 44 4.52 -11.37 -9.90
N TYR A 45 4.73 -11.77 -11.15
CA TYR A 45 4.89 -10.87 -12.31
C TYR A 45 3.60 -10.21 -12.79
N LEU A 46 2.43 -10.65 -12.33
CA LEU A 46 1.13 -10.03 -12.64
C LEU A 46 0.77 -8.87 -11.71
N LEU A 47 1.58 -8.65 -10.67
CA LEU A 47 1.36 -7.58 -9.73
C LEU A 47 2.06 -6.28 -10.19
N ARG A 48 1.44 -5.15 -9.89
CA ARG A 48 1.91 -3.80 -10.24
C ARG A 48 1.85 -2.92 -9.00
N CYS A 49 2.79 -1.99 -8.91
CA CYS A 49 2.72 -0.94 -7.89
C CYS A 49 1.92 0.25 -8.43
N GLY A 50 0.89 0.67 -7.71
CA GLY A 50 0.18 1.92 -7.98
C GLY A 50 0.89 3.13 -7.39
N ASP A 51 0.16 4.24 -7.25
CA ASP A 51 0.71 5.50 -6.79
C ASP A 51 0.90 5.50 -5.26
N PRO A 52 2.13 5.75 -4.77
CA PRO A 52 2.42 5.79 -3.34
C PRO A 52 1.74 6.98 -2.66
N LYS A 53 1.29 6.77 -1.43
CA LYS A 53 0.74 7.82 -0.58
C LYS A 53 1.64 8.00 0.64
N LEU A 54 1.92 9.25 1.01
CA LEU A 54 2.64 9.54 2.24
C LEU A 54 1.71 9.29 3.42
N VAL A 55 2.13 8.44 4.35
CA VAL A 55 1.38 8.16 5.57
C VAL A 55 2.21 8.61 6.77
N VAL A 56 1.56 9.40 7.62
CA VAL A 56 2.13 9.88 8.88
C VAL A 56 1.61 8.98 10.00
N SER A 57 2.50 8.21 10.63
CA SER A 57 2.20 7.41 11.82
C SER A 57 3.25 7.68 12.89
N GLU A 58 3.67 6.66 13.66
CA GLU A 58 4.91 6.71 14.48
C GLU A 58 6.15 7.04 13.65
N ARG A 59 6.16 6.65 12.37
CA ARG A 59 7.17 6.99 11.38
C ARG A 59 6.49 7.41 10.09
N LEU A 60 7.19 8.18 9.26
CA LEU A 60 6.73 8.50 7.92
C LEU A 60 7.10 7.36 6.98
N TYR A 61 6.14 6.92 6.18
CA TYR A 61 6.38 5.92 5.14
C TYR A 61 5.56 6.22 3.89
N TRP A 62 6.08 5.77 2.75
CA TRP A 62 5.35 5.66 1.50
C TRP A 62 4.56 4.37 1.51
N ARG A 63 3.24 4.47 1.56
CA ARG A 63 2.34 3.33 1.36
C ARG A 63 2.12 3.12 -0.12
N VAL A 64 2.65 2.03 -0.66
CA VAL A 64 2.56 1.65 -2.07
C VAL A 64 1.45 0.61 -2.24
N PRO A 65 0.37 0.90 -2.99
CA PRO A 65 -0.66 -0.10 -3.26
C PRO A 65 -0.16 -1.14 -4.27
N ILE A 66 -0.43 -2.41 -3.99
CA ILE A 66 -0.13 -3.54 -4.88
C ILE A 66 -1.41 -3.95 -5.60
N ILE A 67 -1.36 -3.90 -6.92
CA ILE A 67 -2.51 -4.05 -7.81
C ILE A 67 -2.30 -5.29 -8.66
N LEU A 68 -3.28 -6.17 -8.71
CA LEU A 68 -3.29 -7.28 -9.66
C LEU A 68 -3.71 -6.75 -11.03
N ALA A 69 -2.89 -7.00 -12.05
CA ALA A 69 -3.17 -6.65 -13.43
C ALA A 69 -3.07 -7.89 -14.33
N LEU A 70 -4.18 -8.21 -14.99
CA LEU A 70 -4.21 -9.31 -15.95
C LEU A 70 -3.76 -8.82 -17.33
N PRO A 71 -3.11 -9.67 -18.15
CA PRO A 71 -2.64 -9.27 -19.48
C PRO A 71 -3.75 -8.80 -20.42
N THR A 72 -4.94 -9.37 -20.29
CA THR A 72 -6.10 -9.10 -21.17
C THR A 72 -6.91 -7.89 -20.72
N THR A 73 -7.11 -7.74 -19.41
CA THR A 73 -8.06 -6.75 -18.84
C THR A 73 -7.36 -5.56 -18.19
N GLY A 74 -6.04 -5.65 -17.96
CA GLY A 74 -5.30 -4.64 -17.23
C GLY A 74 -5.54 -4.74 -15.71
N PRO A 75 -5.44 -3.63 -14.96
CA PRO A 75 -5.58 -3.63 -13.50
C PRO A 75 -7.01 -3.98 -13.08
N ILE A 76 -7.15 -5.03 -12.28
CA ILE A 76 -8.47 -5.52 -11.81
C ILE A 76 -8.74 -5.23 -10.33
N GLY A 77 -7.72 -4.91 -9.53
CA GLY A 77 -7.94 -4.47 -8.15
C GLY A 77 -6.68 -4.48 -7.27
N THR A 78 -6.78 -3.81 -6.12
CA THR A 78 -5.72 -3.77 -5.12
C THR A 78 -5.79 -5.03 -4.24
N VAL A 79 -4.66 -5.72 -4.10
CA VAL A 79 -4.54 -6.98 -3.33
C VAL A 79 -3.81 -6.79 -2.01
N GLY A 80 -3.15 -5.63 -1.83
CA GLY A 80 -2.53 -5.23 -0.57
C GLY A 80 -1.72 -3.96 -0.72
N THR A 81 -0.89 -3.69 0.28
CA THR A 81 -0.01 -2.51 0.33
C THR A 81 1.36 -2.90 0.86
N ILE A 82 2.40 -2.18 0.45
CA ILE A 82 3.75 -2.29 1.01
C ILE A 82 4.16 -0.90 1.50
N ASP A 83 4.59 -0.84 2.75
CA ASP A 83 5.06 0.41 3.35
C ASP A 83 6.59 0.50 3.18
N VAL A 84 7.07 1.65 2.71
CA VAL A 84 8.49 1.94 2.51
C VAL A 84 8.88 3.12 3.38
N ASP A 85 9.86 2.93 4.25
CA ASP A 85 10.36 4.00 5.11
C ASP A 85 10.96 5.15 4.27
N VAL A 86 10.56 6.40 4.55
CA VAL A 86 10.94 7.57 3.72
C VAL A 86 12.40 7.98 3.89
N GLU A 87 13.05 7.57 4.98
CA GLU A 87 14.43 7.95 5.31
C GLU A 87 15.43 6.89 4.84
N THR A 88 15.08 5.62 4.99
CA THR A 88 15.97 4.47 4.75
C THR A 88 15.65 3.68 3.49
N GLY A 89 14.44 3.82 2.94
CA GLY A 89 13.98 3.00 1.83
C GLY A 89 13.70 1.54 2.21
N GLN A 90 13.69 1.22 3.51
CA GLN A 90 13.43 -0.13 3.99
C GLN A 90 11.97 -0.51 3.75
N LEU A 91 11.77 -1.67 3.14
CA LEU A 91 10.45 -2.27 2.93
C LEU A 91 9.98 -2.91 4.23
N SER A 92 8.86 -2.45 4.76
CA SER A 92 8.19 -3.08 5.89
C SER A 92 7.22 -4.14 5.36
N ILE A 93 7.73 -5.36 5.19
CA ILE A 93 6.96 -6.50 4.73
C ILE A 93 7.37 -7.76 5.49
N ALA A 94 6.38 -8.45 6.04
CA ALA A 94 6.57 -9.73 6.72
C ALA A 94 6.14 -10.90 5.81
N PRO A 95 6.68 -12.12 5.99
CA PRO A 95 6.28 -13.29 5.20
C PRO A 95 4.77 -13.57 5.22
N GLU A 96 4.10 -13.27 6.34
CA GLU A 96 2.66 -13.46 6.50
C GLU A 96 1.87 -12.51 5.58
N GLN A 97 2.35 -11.28 5.43
CA GLN A 97 1.77 -10.27 4.55
C GLN A 97 1.97 -10.63 3.07
N ILE A 98 3.11 -11.25 2.72
CA ILE A 98 3.32 -11.79 1.37
C ILE A 98 2.27 -12.88 1.09
N ALA A 99 2.09 -13.82 2.00
CA ALA A 99 1.11 -14.89 1.85
C ALA A 99 -0.32 -14.34 1.74
N GLU A 100 -0.65 -13.27 2.47
CA GLU A 100 -1.94 -12.60 2.38
C GLU A 100 -2.14 -11.93 1.01
N ILE A 101 -1.16 -11.17 0.52
CA ILE A 101 -1.19 -10.56 -0.81
C ILE A 101 -1.39 -11.63 -1.89
N THR A 102 -0.69 -12.75 -1.79
CA THR A 102 -0.84 -13.88 -2.73
C THR A 102 -2.24 -14.45 -2.70
N ARG A 103 -2.79 -14.75 -1.51
CA ARG A 103 -4.16 -15.26 -1.36
C ARG A 103 -5.19 -14.29 -1.91
N HIS A 104 -5.05 -12.99 -1.65
CA HIS A 104 -5.95 -11.98 -2.19
C HIS A 104 -5.86 -11.89 -3.72
N ALA A 105 -4.67 -11.99 -4.29
CA ALA A 105 -4.48 -12.01 -5.74
C ALA A 105 -5.15 -13.24 -6.38
N GLU A 106 -4.96 -14.43 -5.81
CA GLU A 106 -5.59 -15.67 -6.29
C GLU A 106 -7.12 -15.58 -6.22
N SER A 107 -7.66 -15.12 -5.09
CA SER A 107 -9.10 -14.93 -4.92
C SER A 107 -9.68 -13.94 -5.93
N LEU A 108 -8.97 -12.83 -6.17
CA LEU A 108 -9.41 -11.80 -7.11
C LEU A 108 -9.35 -12.30 -8.58
N ALA A 109 -8.31 -13.06 -8.94
CA ALA A 109 -8.21 -13.69 -10.25
C ALA A 109 -9.32 -14.74 -10.48
N ALA A 110 -9.60 -15.58 -9.48
CA ALA A 110 -10.66 -16.59 -9.55
C ALA A 110 -12.05 -15.95 -9.72
N ALA A 111 -12.33 -14.86 -9.01
CA ALA A 111 -13.57 -14.11 -9.15
C ALA A 111 -13.72 -13.53 -10.57
N HIS A 112 -12.64 -12.96 -11.13
CA HIS A 112 -12.66 -12.37 -12.48
C HIS A 112 -12.87 -13.42 -13.58
N SER A 113 -12.16 -14.55 -13.51
CA SER A 113 -12.30 -15.64 -14.49
C SER A 113 -13.70 -16.29 -14.47
N THR A 114 -14.39 -16.27 -13.33
CA THR A 114 -15.77 -16.76 -13.23
C THR A 114 -16.77 -15.78 -13.84
N ALA A 115 -16.52 -14.47 -13.69
CA ALA A 115 -17.32 -13.42 -14.31
C ALA A 115 -17.16 -13.36 -15.85
N GLU A 116 -15.99 -13.73 -16.39
CA GLU A 116 -15.72 -13.77 -17.84
C GLU A 116 -16.32 -14.99 -18.55
N ARG A 117 -16.84 -16.00 -17.82
CA ARG A 117 -17.47 -17.18 -18.41
C ARG A 117 -18.96 -16.91 -18.67
N PRO A 118 -19.42 -16.76 -19.93
CA PRO A 118 -20.86 -16.66 -20.20
C PRO A 118 -21.56 -17.96 -19.80
N ALA A 119 -22.78 -17.84 -19.27
CA ALA A 119 -23.66 -18.97 -18.97
C ALA A 119 -23.94 -19.79 -20.25
N PRO A 120 -24.09 -21.13 -20.15
CA PRO A 120 -24.29 -22.02 -21.29
C PRO A 120 -25.61 -21.76 -22.03
#